data_AF-A0A968PGU2-F1
#
_entry.id   AF-A0A968PGU2-F1
#
_cell.length_a   1.000
_cell.length_b   1.000
_cell.length_c   1.000
_cell.angle_alpha   90.00
_cell.angle_beta   90.00
_cell.angle_gamma   90.00
#
_symmetry.space_group_name_H-M   'P 1'
#
loop_
_entity.id
_entity.type
_entity.pdbx_description
1 polymer ?
#
loop_
_entity_poly.entity_id
_entity_poly.type
_entity_poly.pdbx_seq_one_letter_code
_entity_poly.pdbx_strand_id
1 'polypeptide(L)'
;MFTHPTRESLTEALLWHAGGPVVVLAPTSLTLPDDQGFLARALAATLATQPDQTIGAALVQVWQQLPPDQRMQPGVQDVLQTFLLFGDPALLPK
;
A
#
# COMPACT_ATOMS: atom_id res chain seq x y z
N MET A 1 7.93 12.60 0.55
CA MET A 1 8.81 12.88 1.70
C MET A 1 8.08 12.34 2.93
N PHE A 2 8.53 11.22 3.49
CA PHE A 2 8.09 10.72 4.80
C PHE A 2 8.76 11.57 5.86
N THR A 3 8.29 12.80 5.99
CA THR A 3 8.95 13.82 6.81
C THR A 3 7.89 14.77 7.31
N HIS A 4 7.18 14.36 8.36
CA HIS A 4 6.85 15.41 9.30
C HIS A 4 8.21 15.87 9.87
N PRO A 5 8.65 17.11 9.62
CA PRO A 5 10.05 17.52 9.83
C PRO A 5 10.52 17.39 11.28
N THR A 6 9.58 17.20 12.20
CA THR A 6 9.82 17.15 13.65
C THR A 6 9.32 15.88 14.32
N ARG A 7 8.70 14.94 13.60
CA ARG A 7 8.14 13.70 14.19
C ARG A 7 8.30 12.52 13.26
N GLU A 8 8.83 11.43 13.80
CA GLU A 8 8.85 10.12 13.13
C GLU A 8 7.42 9.61 12.94
N SER A 9 7.12 9.10 11.75
CA SER A 9 5.84 8.45 11.46
C SER A 9 5.80 7.03 12.02
N LEU A 10 4.59 6.47 12.21
CA LEU A 10 4.41 5.08 12.62
C LEU A 10 5.11 4.11 11.64
N THR A 11 5.03 4.38 10.34
CA THR A 11 5.67 3.54 9.31
C THR A 11 7.19 3.51 9.49
N GLU A 12 7.82 4.66 9.74
CA GLU A 12 9.27 4.74 9.99
C GLU A 12 9.64 3.98 11.26
N ALA A 13 8.92 4.22 12.36
CA ALA A 13 9.14 3.53 13.63
C ALA A 13 9.02 1.99 13.48
N LEU A 14 8.07 1.52 12.67
CA LEU A 14 7.86 0.10 12.40
C LEU A 14 8.98 -0.51 11.54
N LEU A 15 9.42 0.18 10.48
CA LEU A 15 10.50 -0.31 9.62
C LEU A 15 11.83 -0.47 10.36
N TRP A 16 12.09 0.39 11.35
CA TRP A 16 13.32 0.34 12.14
C TRP A 16 13.24 -0.55 13.38
N HIS A 17 12.05 -1.04 13.73
CA HIS A 17 11.88 -1.92 14.88
C HIS A 17 12.41 -3.33 14.61
N ALA A 18 13.13 -3.91 15.58
CA ALA A 18 13.59 -5.28 15.49
C ALA A 18 12.39 -6.27 15.48
N GLY A 19 12.23 -7.04 14.41
CA GLY A 19 11.05 -7.87 14.19
C GLY A 19 9.83 -7.10 13.64
N GLY A 20 10.05 -5.85 13.19
CA GLY A 20 9.08 -5.08 12.44
C GLY A 20 8.79 -5.65 11.04
N PRO A 21 7.83 -5.07 10.32
CA PRO A 21 7.46 -5.49 8.98
C PRO A 21 8.63 -5.34 7.99
N VAL A 22 8.78 -6.32 7.10
CA VAL A 22 9.72 -6.27 5.96
C VAL A 22 9.25 -5.35 4.84
N VAL A 23 7.94 -5.09 4.80
CA VAL A 23 7.31 -4.16 3.87
C VAL A 23 6.05 -3.55 4.51
N VAL A 24 5.78 -2.27 4.25
CA VAL A 24 4.58 -1.58 4.74
C VAL A 24 3.95 -0.82 3.60
N LEU A 25 2.63 -0.92 3.44
CA LEU A 25 1.87 -0.07 2.54
C LEU A 25 1.06 0.92 3.41
N ALA A 26 1.39 2.21 3.33
CA ALA A 26 0.81 3.23 4.21
C ALA A 26 0.55 4.56 3.49
N PRO A 27 -0.49 5.31 3.89
CA PRO A 27 -0.79 6.62 3.33
C PRO A 27 0.17 7.70 3.86
N THR A 28 0.48 8.69 3.02
CA THR A 28 1.18 9.94 3.40
C THR A 28 0.25 11.08 3.80
N SER A 29 -1.05 10.92 3.65
CA SER A 29 -2.08 11.92 3.95
C SER A 29 -3.28 11.27 4.65
N LEU A 30 -4.27 12.08 5.02
CA LEU A 30 -5.53 11.57 5.57
C LEU A 30 -6.30 10.82 4.47
N THR A 31 -6.66 9.57 4.74
CA THR A 31 -7.60 8.78 3.94
C THR A 31 -8.72 8.27 4.84
N LEU A 32 -9.95 8.15 4.31
CA LEU A 32 -11.05 7.60 5.09
C LEU A 32 -10.92 6.06 5.18
N PRO A 33 -11.22 5.45 6.35
CA PRO A 33 -11.14 4.00 6.51
C PRO A 33 -11.98 3.19 5.52
N ASP A 34 -13.09 3.75 5.05
CA ASP A 34 -14.00 3.09 4.11
C ASP A 34 -13.41 3.05 2.68
N ASP A 35 -12.54 3.99 2.34
CA ASP A 35 -11.98 4.15 0.99
C ASP A 35 -10.77 3.24 0.75
N GLN A 36 -10.13 2.70 1.79
CA GLN A 36 -8.93 1.85 1.67
C GLN A 36 -9.24 0.35 1.57
N GLY A 37 -10.49 -0.06 1.85
CA GLY A 37 -10.88 -1.47 1.92
C GLY A 37 -10.78 -2.22 0.59
N PHE A 38 -10.97 -1.53 -0.54
CA PHE A 38 -10.84 -2.15 -1.87
C PHE A 38 -9.39 -2.62 -2.11
N LEU A 39 -8.41 -1.78 -1.74
CA LEU A 39 -7.00 -2.01 -2.01
C LEU A 39 -6.48 -3.18 -1.19
N ALA A 40 -6.78 -3.20 0.11
CA ALA A 40 -6.35 -4.25 1.03
C ALA A 40 -6.86 -5.64 0.60
N ARG A 41 -8.15 -5.75 0.24
CA ARG A 41 -8.76 -7.03 -0.16
C ARG A 41 -8.21 -7.53 -1.50
N ALA A 42 -8.10 -6.64 -2.49
CA ALA A 42 -7.60 -7.02 -3.81
C ALA A 42 -6.11 -7.41 -3.78
N LEU A 43 -5.30 -6.69 -3.01
CA LEU A 43 -3.88 -7.02 -2.83
C LEU A 43 -3.71 -8.36 -2.10
N ALA A 44 -4.44 -8.59 -1.01
CA ALA A 44 -4.39 -9.87 -0.30
C ALA A 44 -4.79 -11.05 -1.19
N ALA A 45 -5.85 -10.91 -2.00
CA ALA A 45 -6.26 -11.93 -2.96
C ALA A 45 -5.20 -12.18 -4.04
N THR A 46 -4.54 -11.13 -4.54
CA THR A 46 -3.49 -11.23 -5.57
C THR A 46 -2.27 -11.96 -5.03
N LEU A 47 -1.79 -11.58 -3.84
CA LEU A 47 -0.64 -12.23 -3.20
C LEU A 47 -0.92 -13.70 -2.84
N ALA A 48 -2.14 -14.02 -2.42
CA ALA A 48 -2.53 -15.39 -2.10
C ALA A 48 -2.65 -16.30 -3.34
N THR A 49 -2.94 -15.74 -4.52
CA THR A 49 -3.12 -16.50 -5.76
C THR A 49 -1.88 -16.53 -6.65
N GLN A 50 -0.93 -15.61 -6.43
CA GLN A 50 0.28 -15.44 -7.23
C GLN A 50 1.52 -15.37 -6.33
N PRO A 51 1.92 -16.49 -5.68
CA PRO A 51 3.02 -16.48 -4.71
C PRO A 51 4.39 -16.11 -5.32
N ASP A 52 4.55 -16.31 -6.62
CA ASP A 52 5.78 -15.97 -7.35
C ASP A 52 5.82 -14.50 -7.84
N GLN A 53 4.77 -13.72 -7.61
CA GLN A 53 4.70 -12.32 -7.99
C GLN A 53 5.27 -11.43 -6.88
N THR A 54 6.10 -10.45 -7.24
CA THR A 54 6.61 -9.49 -6.26
C THR A 54 5.50 -8.58 -5.71
N ILE A 55 5.65 -8.12 -4.47
CA ILE A 55 4.65 -7.27 -3.82
C ILE A 55 4.39 -5.98 -4.61
N GLY A 56 5.44 -5.39 -5.19
CA GLY A 56 5.31 -4.21 -6.05
C GLY A 56 4.53 -4.50 -7.34
N ALA A 57 4.77 -5.64 -7.98
CA ALA A 57 4.03 -6.04 -9.18
C ALA A 57 2.56 -6.33 -8.87
N ALA A 58 2.28 -7.01 -7.76
CA ALA A 58 0.92 -7.26 -7.28
C ALA A 58 0.15 -5.95 -7.01
N LEU A 59 0.79 -4.96 -6.39
CA LEU A 59 0.20 -3.64 -6.16
C LEU A 59 -0.16 -2.92 -7.47
N VAL A 60 0.76 -2.90 -8.43
CA VAL A 60 0.53 -2.30 -9.75
C VAL A 60 -0.61 -3.01 -10.48
N GLN A 61 -0.67 -4.34 -10.41
CA GLN A 61 -1.74 -5.13 -11.01
C GLN A 61 -3.10 -4.76 -10.43
N VAL A 62 -3.22 -4.68 -9.11
CA VAL A 62 -4.46 -4.27 -8.43
C VAL A 62 -4.90 -2.89 -8.90
N TRP A 63 -3.98 -1.93 -8.96
CA TRP A 63 -4.30 -0.59 -9.46
C TRP A 63 -4.78 -0.62 -10.91
N GLN A 64 -4.14 -1.38 -11.78
CA GLN A 64 -4.52 -1.49 -13.20
C GLN A 64 -5.90 -2.13 -13.40
N GLN A 65 -6.32 -3.02 -12.51
CA GLN A 65 -7.60 -3.72 -12.58
C GLN A 65 -8.79 -2.89 -12.09
N LEU A 66 -8.58 -1.71 -11.52
CA LEU A 66 -9.67 -0.85 -11.07
C LEU A 66 -10.53 -0.35 -12.26
N PRO A 67 -11.85 -0.58 -12.22
CA PRO A 67 -12.78 -0.03 -13.19
C PRO A 67 -12.67 1.50 -13.30
N PRO A 68 -12.82 2.10 -14.51
CA PRO A 68 -12.70 3.54 -14.70
C PRO A 68 -13.64 4.36 -13.81
N ASP A 69 -14.87 3.90 -13.61
CA ASP A 69 -15.87 4.52 -12.74
C ASP A 69 -15.45 4.53 -11.27
N GLN A 70 -14.83 3.44 -10.79
CA GLN A 70 -14.31 3.37 -9.42
C GLN A 70 -13.06 4.24 -9.23
N ARG A 71 -12.17 4.26 -10.24
CA ARG A 71 -10.95 5.09 -10.22
C ARG A 71 -11.24 6.59 -10.15
N MET A 72 -12.43 7.01 -10.57
CA MET A 72 -12.85 8.43 -10.53
C MET A 72 -13.52 8.83 -9.20
N GLN A 73 -13.73 7.89 -8.27
CA GLN A 73 -14.28 8.20 -6.96
C GLN A 73 -13.22 8.96 -6.13
N PRO A 74 -13.56 10.10 -5.49
CA PRO A 74 -12.58 10.93 -4.78
C PRO A 74 -11.75 10.15 -3.74
N GLY A 75 -12.40 9.33 -2.90
CA GLY A 75 -11.72 8.53 -1.89
C GLY A 75 -10.75 7.50 -2.47
N VAL A 76 -11.09 6.89 -3.61
CA VAL A 76 -10.20 5.97 -4.33
C VAL A 76 -9.00 6.72 -4.90
N GLN A 77 -9.20 7.92 -5.44
CA GLN A 77 -8.10 8.76 -5.94
C GLN A 77 -7.15 9.16 -4.82
N ASP A 78 -7.68 9.54 -3.65
CA ASP A 78 -6.87 9.87 -2.48
C ASP A 78 -6.01 8.68 -2.06
N VAL A 79 -6.58 7.47 -2.02
CA VAL A 79 -5.82 6.25 -1.74
C VAL A 79 -4.72 6.02 -2.77
N LEU A 80 -5.03 6.10 -4.07
CA LEU A 80 -4.05 5.88 -5.14
C LEU A 80 -2.91 6.91 -5.16
N GLN A 81 -3.17 8.14 -4.71
CA GLN A 81 -2.17 9.21 -4.69
C GLN A 81 -1.31 9.22 -3.42
N THR A 82 -1.80 8.63 -2.32
CA THR A 82 -1.17 8.78 -1.00
C THR A 82 -0.58 7.49 -0.45
N PHE A 83 -1.06 6.33 -0.87
CA PHE A 83 -0.52 5.04 -0.41
C PHE A 83 0.82 4.75 -1.08
N LEU A 84 1.85 4.62 -0.26
CA LEU A 84 3.21 4.31 -0.69
C LEU A 84 3.66 2.97 -0.10
N LEU A 85 4.42 2.20 -0.89
CA LEU A 85 5.08 0.98 -0.44
C LEU A 85 6.45 1.31 0.14
N PHE A 86 6.68 0.91 1.38
CA PHE A 86 7.94 1.03 2.10
C PHE A 86 8.59 -0.33 2.25
N GLY A 87 9.88 -0.41 1.93
CA GLY A 87 10.62 -1.67 1.86
C GLY A 87 10.99 -2.02 0.43
N ASP A 88 11.28 -3.29 0.17
CA ASP A 88 11.68 -3.77 -1.15
C ASP A 88 10.46 -4.17 -2.00
N PRO A 89 10.13 -3.47 -3.10
CA PRO A 89 9.04 -3.87 -4.00
C PRO A 89 9.31 -5.20 -4.72
N ALA A 90 10.57 -5.64 -4.80
CA ALA A 90 10.95 -6.92 -5.41
C ALA A 90 10.76 -8.12 -4.45
N LEU A 91 10.33 -7.87 -3.20
CA LEU A 91 10.07 -8.92 -2.24
C LEU A 91 8.94 -9.85 -2.73
N LEU A 92 9.15 -11.16 -2.58
CA LEU A 92 8.12 -12.17 -2.79
C LEU A 92 7.26 -12.36 -1.53
N PRO A 93 5.95 -12.59 -1.67
CA PRO A 93 5.10 -13.01 -0.56
C PRO A 93 5.62 -14.32 0.04
N LYS A 94 5.69 -14.38 1.38
CA LYS A 94 6.11 -15.56 2.13
C LYS A 94 4.92 -16.45 2.49
#